data_AF-A0A927E1T0-F1
#
_entry.id   AF-A0A927E1T0-F1
#
_cell.length_a   1.000
_cell.length_b   1.000
_cell.length_c   1.000
_cell.angle_alpha   90.00
_cell.angle_beta   90.00
_cell.angle_gamma   90.00
#
_symmetry.space_group_name_H-M   'P 1'
#
loop_
_entity.id
_entity.type
_entity.pdbx_description
1 polymer ?
#
loop_
_entity_poly.entity_id
_entity_poly.type
_entity_poly.pdbx_seq_one_letter_code
_entity_poly.pdbx_strand_id
1 'polypeptide(L)'
;MVEQFVALHREIDPPLCDILCEVAENANFWQHLHPGHIQRLLEIIGPINTRYLDIHGLKDVCLLIAKIVDTYSSFTATHSIMVEIARQLARWMQLPEPTCQQIQIAGYLHDIGKVYIPLSILEKEGELDDEELSQVREHSYMTGELLSDYSELGDIINWASNHHEKWTAAATSASRKGAPDPRRPDYLHRRYFHRADRRSPLS
;
A
#
# COMPACT_ATOMS: atom_id res chain seq x y z
N MET A 1 -3.99 36.25 1.74
CA MET A 1 -4.09 34.86 1.23
C MET A 1 -5.19 34.75 0.18
N VAL A 2 -6.46 35.05 0.51
CA VAL A 2 -7.58 35.02 -0.46
C VAL A 2 -7.38 35.98 -1.63
N GLU A 3 -7.05 37.24 -1.34
CA GLU A 3 -6.82 38.26 -2.38
C GLU A 3 -5.73 37.87 -3.38
N GLN A 4 -4.67 37.22 -2.89
CA GLN A 4 -3.58 36.71 -3.72
C GLN A 4 -4.04 35.54 -4.59
N PHE A 5 -4.83 34.61 -4.06
CA PHE A 5 -5.41 33.51 -4.83
C PHE A 5 -6.34 34.03 -5.93
N VAL A 6 -7.22 34.97 -5.59
CA VAL A 6 -8.15 35.59 -6.54
C VAL A 6 -7.40 36.32 -7.65
N ALA A 7 -6.38 37.11 -7.31
CA ALA A 7 -5.58 37.82 -8.31
C ALA A 7 -4.90 36.87 -9.32
N LEU A 8 -4.49 35.67 -8.89
CA LEU A 8 -3.85 34.66 -9.73
C LEU A 8 -4.82 33.85 -10.59
N HIS A 9 -6.05 33.63 -10.14
CA HIS A 9 -6.96 32.63 -10.73
C HIS A 9 -8.27 33.20 -11.28
N ARG A 10 -8.52 34.51 -11.14
CA ARG A 10 -9.78 35.12 -11.59
C ARG A 10 -10.02 34.99 -13.08
N GLU A 11 -8.98 34.99 -13.90
CA GLU A 11 -9.13 34.79 -15.36
C GLU A 11 -9.43 33.32 -15.73
N ILE A 12 -9.14 32.37 -14.83
CA ILE A 12 -9.32 30.93 -15.06
C ILE A 12 -10.74 30.51 -14.67
N ASP A 13 -11.17 30.90 -13.46
CA ASP A 13 -12.49 30.56 -12.94
C ASP A 13 -13.00 31.71 -12.05
N PRO A 14 -13.61 32.76 -12.66
CA PRO A 14 -14.20 33.86 -11.93
C PRO A 14 -15.28 33.41 -10.92
N PRO A 15 -16.23 32.51 -11.28
CA PRO A 15 -17.22 32.00 -10.34
C PRO A 15 -16.62 31.37 -9.09
N LEU A 16 -15.56 30.56 -9.23
CA LEU A 16 -14.88 29.96 -8.08
C LEU A 16 -14.24 31.02 -7.19
N CYS A 17 -13.64 32.06 -7.78
CA CYS A 17 -13.07 33.17 -7.02
C CYS A 17 -14.13 33.95 -6.25
N ASP A 18 -15.28 34.20 -6.86
CA ASP A 18 -16.40 34.90 -6.22
C ASP A 18 -16.97 34.07 -5.05
N ILE A 19 -17.15 32.75 -5.25
CA ILE A 19 -17.55 31.81 -4.17
C ILE A 19 -16.52 31.78 -3.05
N LEU A 20 -15.22 31.72 -3.37
CA LEU A 20 -14.16 31.73 -2.37
C LEU A 20 -14.19 33.00 -1.52
N CYS A 21 -14.38 34.16 -2.15
CA CYS A 21 -14.55 35.44 -1.44
C CYS A 21 -15.74 35.37 -0.48
N GLU A 22 -16.89 34.89 -0.94
CA GLU A 22 -18.11 34.76 -0.13
C GLU A 22 -17.90 33.84 1.08
N VAL A 23 -17.34 32.64 0.90
CA VAL A 23 -17.14 31.70 2.01
C VAL A 23 -16.01 32.14 2.95
N ALA A 24 -15.02 32.87 2.45
CA ALA A 24 -13.91 33.40 3.24
C ALA A 24 -14.33 34.46 4.26
N GLU A 25 -15.46 35.14 4.04
CA GLU A 25 -16.04 36.08 5.02
C GLU A 25 -16.52 35.36 6.29
N ASN A 26 -16.81 34.05 6.22
CA ASN A 26 -17.22 33.26 7.36
C ASN A 26 -16.02 32.75 8.16
N ALA A 27 -15.85 33.21 9.40
CA ALA A 27 -14.75 32.75 10.27
C ALA A 27 -14.74 31.21 10.49
N ASN A 28 -15.90 30.55 10.45
CA ASN A 28 -16.00 29.10 10.59
C ASN A 28 -15.42 28.36 9.39
N PHE A 29 -15.44 28.93 8.19
CA PHE A 29 -14.81 28.33 6.99
C PHE A 29 -13.33 28.04 7.24
N TRP A 30 -12.61 28.98 7.85
CA TRP A 30 -11.19 28.82 8.18
C TRP A 30 -10.95 27.80 9.28
N GLN A 31 -11.83 27.73 10.29
CA GLN A 31 -11.74 26.71 11.34
C GLN A 31 -11.97 25.30 10.78
N HIS A 32 -12.85 25.17 9.81
CA HIS A 32 -13.17 23.94 9.09
C HIS A 32 -12.04 23.48 8.17
N LEU A 33 -11.28 24.40 7.60
CA LEU A 33 -10.09 24.13 6.77
C LEU A 33 -8.86 23.66 7.55
N HIS A 34 -8.90 23.69 8.89
CA HIS A 34 -7.83 23.15 9.70
C HIS A 34 -7.63 21.65 9.41
N PRO A 35 -6.39 21.12 9.26
CA PRO A 35 -6.15 19.74 8.86
C PRO A 35 -6.88 18.68 9.70
N GLY A 36 -7.07 18.95 11.00
CA GLY A 36 -7.81 18.06 11.90
C GLY A 36 -9.34 18.06 11.71
N HIS A 37 -9.90 19.04 11.00
CA HIS A 37 -11.34 19.20 10.77
C HIS A 37 -11.75 18.90 9.33
N ILE A 38 -10.88 19.17 8.36
CA ILE A 38 -11.19 18.98 6.94
C ILE A 38 -11.49 17.51 6.61
N GLN A 39 -10.79 16.56 7.24
CA GLN A 39 -11.04 15.13 7.03
C GLN A 39 -12.45 14.74 7.46
N ARG A 40 -12.90 15.19 8.64
CA ARG A 40 -14.26 14.98 9.12
C ARG A 40 -15.30 15.65 8.22
N LEU A 41 -15.01 16.82 7.68
CA LEU A 41 -15.92 17.51 6.76
C LEU A 41 -16.03 16.80 5.42
N LEU A 42 -14.93 16.27 4.90
CA LEU A 42 -14.95 15.44 3.69
C LEU A 42 -15.77 14.16 3.92
N GLU A 43 -15.71 13.57 5.12
CA GLU A 43 -16.55 12.42 5.49
C GLU A 43 -18.06 12.76 5.54
N ILE A 44 -18.41 13.97 6.00
CA ILE A 44 -19.82 14.39 6.16
C ILE A 44 -20.41 14.95 4.86
N ILE A 45 -19.64 15.76 4.13
CA ILE A 45 -20.12 16.60 3.02
C ILE A 45 -19.63 16.08 1.67
N GLY A 46 -18.47 15.42 1.64
CA GLY A 46 -17.93 14.88 0.41
C GLY A 46 -18.89 13.84 -0.19
N PRO A 47 -18.94 13.70 -1.52
CA PRO A 47 -19.61 12.58 -2.17
C PRO A 47 -18.77 11.32 -1.96
N ILE A 48 -18.51 10.95 -0.70
CA ILE A 48 -17.93 9.65 -0.35
C ILE A 48 -19.03 8.63 -0.56
N ASN A 49 -19.26 8.31 -1.83
CA ASN A 49 -19.97 7.12 -2.21
C ASN A 49 -19.04 5.96 -1.83
N THR A 50 -19.24 5.40 -0.63
CA THR A 50 -18.60 4.16 -0.23
C THR A 50 -19.06 3.07 -1.20
N ARG A 51 -18.28 2.86 -2.25
CA ARG A 51 -18.48 1.74 -3.18
C ARG A 51 -17.66 0.58 -2.69
N TYR A 52 -18.34 -0.53 -2.46
CA TYR A 52 -17.68 -1.80 -2.21
C TYR A 52 -17.05 -2.27 -3.52
N LEU A 53 -15.74 -2.48 -3.50
CA LEU A 53 -15.02 -3.15 -4.58
C LEU A 53 -15.10 -4.66 -4.32
N ASP A 54 -15.48 -5.41 -5.35
CA ASP A 54 -15.26 -6.84 -5.33
C ASP A 54 -13.76 -7.16 -5.54
N ILE A 55 -13.43 -8.44 -5.51
CA ILE A 55 -12.05 -8.90 -5.71
C ILE A 55 -11.47 -8.51 -7.08
N HIS A 56 -12.32 -8.34 -8.10
CA HIS A 56 -11.89 -7.93 -9.43
C HIS A 56 -11.52 -6.46 -9.46
N GLY A 57 -12.37 -5.59 -8.88
CA GLY A 57 -12.09 -4.17 -8.72
C GLY A 57 -10.86 -3.92 -7.84
N LEU A 58 -10.70 -4.68 -6.75
CA LEU A 58 -9.50 -4.61 -5.91
C LEU A 58 -8.25 -4.98 -6.72
N LYS A 59 -8.29 -6.08 -7.48
CA LYS A 59 -7.18 -6.51 -8.34
C LYS A 59 -6.80 -5.44 -9.35
N ASP A 60 -7.77 -4.79 -10.00
CA ASP A 60 -7.49 -3.75 -11.00
C ASP A 60 -6.82 -2.51 -10.37
N VAL A 61 -7.25 -2.13 -9.15
CA VAL A 61 -6.59 -1.08 -8.36
C VAL A 61 -5.17 -1.49 -7.96
N CYS A 62 -4.97 -2.71 -7.48
CA CYS A 62 -3.63 -3.21 -7.12
C CYS A 62 -2.69 -3.26 -8.34
N LEU A 63 -3.19 -3.64 -9.51
CA LEU A 63 -2.41 -3.60 -10.76
C LEU A 63 -2.02 -2.17 -11.14
N LEU A 64 -2.92 -1.20 -10.95
CA LEU A 64 -2.58 0.22 -11.16
C LEU A 64 -1.47 0.67 -10.21
N ILE A 65 -1.57 0.33 -8.92
CA ILE A 65 -0.55 0.66 -7.92
C ILE A 65 0.79 0.01 -8.28
N ALA A 66 0.79 -1.27 -8.65
CA ALA A 66 2.00 -1.97 -9.08
C ALA A 66 2.69 -1.25 -10.25
N LYS A 67 1.93 -0.83 -11.27
CA LYS A 67 2.48 -0.07 -12.40
C LYS A 67 3.10 1.26 -11.99
N ILE A 68 2.51 1.96 -11.01
CA ILE A 68 3.06 3.21 -10.49
C ILE A 68 4.38 2.96 -9.77
N VAL A 69 4.44 1.95 -8.90
CA VAL A 69 5.67 1.57 -8.17
C VAL A 69 6.75 1.13 -9.15
N ASP A 70 6.41 0.30 -10.13
CA ASP A 70 7.33 -0.20 -11.16
C ASP A 70 7.85 0.90 -12.09
N THR A 71 7.18 2.07 -12.18
CA THR A 71 7.67 3.19 -13.00
C THR A 71 9.01 3.71 -12.47
N TYR A 72 9.21 3.65 -11.14
CA TYR A 72 10.42 4.08 -10.47
C TYR A 72 11.43 2.94 -10.22
N SER A 73 11.11 1.72 -10.65
CA SER A 73 12.01 0.57 -10.57
C SER A 73 11.89 -0.25 -11.85
N SER A 74 12.77 0.00 -12.80
CA SER A 74 12.75 -0.43 -14.21
C SER A 74 12.52 -1.93 -14.48
N PHE A 75 11.30 -2.47 -14.38
CA PHE A 75 10.99 -3.89 -14.70
C PHE A 75 9.52 -4.21 -15.12
N THR A 76 8.76 -3.23 -15.60
CA THR A 76 7.28 -3.31 -15.79
C THR A 76 6.74 -4.49 -16.61
N ALA A 77 7.38 -4.88 -17.71
CA ALA A 77 6.86 -5.97 -18.56
C ALA A 77 7.04 -7.35 -17.90
N THR A 78 8.13 -7.54 -17.17
CA THR A 78 8.45 -8.80 -16.48
C THR A 78 7.56 -8.99 -15.24
N HIS A 79 7.25 -7.91 -14.51
CA HIS A 79 6.45 -7.98 -13.29
C HIS A 79 5.07 -8.61 -13.53
N SER A 80 4.30 -8.08 -14.50
CA SER A 80 2.94 -8.58 -14.77
C SER A 80 2.94 -10.06 -15.23
N ILE A 81 3.97 -10.48 -15.97
CA ILE A 81 4.12 -11.87 -16.41
C ILE A 81 4.41 -12.79 -15.21
N MET A 82 5.32 -12.38 -14.32
CA MET A 82 5.68 -13.18 -13.14
C MET A 82 4.49 -13.35 -12.18
N VAL A 83 3.69 -12.31 -11.99
CA VAL A 83 2.45 -12.39 -11.20
C VAL A 83 1.44 -13.35 -11.83
N GLU A 84 1.28 -13.34 -13.15
CA GLU A 84 0.39 -14.29 -13.84
C GLU A 84 0.92 -15.73 -13.77
N ILE A 85 2.25 -15.94 -13.85
CA ILE A 85 2.85 -17.25 -13.64
C ILE A 85 2.56 -17.76 -12.22
N ALA A 86 2.69 -16.92 -11.19
CA ALA A 86 2.38 -17.29 -9.82
C ALA A 86 0.91 -17.74 -9.66
N ARG A 87 -0.02 -17.01 -10.28
CA ARG A 87 -1.44 -17.39 -10.31
C ARG A 87 -1.67 -18.71 -11.02
N GLN A 88 -1.04 -18.93 -12.18
CA GLN A 88 -1.15 -20.18 -12.93
C GLN A 88 -0.57 -21.38 -12.16
N LEU A 89 0.55 -21.17 -11.45
CA LEU A 89 1.13 -22.20 -10.58
C LEU A 89 0.17 -22.57 -9.44
N ALA A 90 -0.45 -21.58 -8.79
CA ALA A 90 -1.46 -21.82 -7.76
C ALA A 90 -2.64 -22.66 -8.29
N ARG A 91 -3.11 -22.37 -9.51
CA ARG A 91 -4.16 -23.16 -10.17
C ARG A 91 -3.70 -24.58 -10.49
N TRP A 92 -2.46 -24.75 -10.94
CA TRP A 92 -1.89 -26.07 -11.21
C TRP A 92 -1.76 -26.92 -9.94
N MET A 93 -1.51 -26.27 -8.81
CA MET A 93 -1.54 -26.87 -7.46
C MET A 93 -2.95 -27.14 -6.93
N GLN A 94 -4.00 -26.90 -7.74
CA GLN A 94 -5.41 -27.13 -7.40
C GLN A 94 -5.89 -26.29 -6.20
N LEU A 95 -5.31 -25.12 -5.99
CA LEU A 95 -5.80 -24.16 -5.01
C LEU A 95 -7.16 -23.58 -5.44
N PRO A 96 -8.05 -23.20 -4.50
CA PRO A 96 -9.31 -22.55 -4.83
C PRO A 96 -9.09 -21.26 -5.65
N GLU A 97 -10.00 -20.95 -6.57
CA GLU A 97 -9.91 -19.72 -7.38
C GLU A 97 -9.78 -18.44 -6.53
N PRO A 98 -10.51 -18.27 -5.40
CA PRO A 98 -10.30 -17.10 -4.53
C PRO A 98 -8.85 -16.99 -4.03
N THR A 99 -8.23 -18.10 -3.66
CA THR A 99 -6.82 -18.13 -3.23
C THR A 99 -5.88 -17.77 -4.39
N CYS A 100 -6.16 -18.25 -5.59
CA CYS A 100 -5.39 -17.88 -6.79
C CYS A 100 -5.46 -16.37 -7.05
N GLN A 101 -6.63 -15.75 -6.88
CA GLN A 101 -6.81 -14.30 -6.99
C GLN A 101 -6.06 -13.54 -5.89
N GLN A 102 -6.10 -14.03 -4.65
CA GLN A 102 -5.34 -13.43 -3.54
C GLN A 102 -3.83 -13.51 -3.79
N ILE A 103 -3.31 -14.63 -4.32
CA ILE A 103 -1.90 -14.77 -4.72
C ILE A 103 -1.54 -13.77 -5.82
N GLN A 104 -2.43 -13.57 -6.79
CA GLN A 104 -2.24 -12.57 -7.84
C GLN A 104 -2.14 -11.16 -7.25
N ILE A 105 -3.04 -10.80 -6.34
CA ILE A 105 -3.03 -9.50 -5.65
C ILE A 105 -1.77 -9.33 -4.80
N ALA A 106 -1.36 -10.37 -4.07
CA ALA A 106 -0.11 -10.35 -3.31
C ALA A 106 1.10 -10.13 -4.23
N GLY A 107 1.08 -10.76 -5.42
CA GLY A 107 2.05 -10.53 -6.46
C GLY A 107 2.10 -9.07 -6.93
N TYR A 108 0.97 -8.39 -7.11
CA TYR A 108 0.97 -6.97 -7.46
C TYR A 108 1.49 -6.07 -6.35
N LEU A 109 1.25 -6.45 -5.08
CA LEU A 109 1.61 -5.61 -3.93
C LEU A 109 2.99 -5.92 -3.33
N HIS A 110 3.70 -6.97 -3.79
CA HIS A 110 4.93 -7.43 -3.14
C HIS A 110 6.00 -6.35 -2.99
N ASP A 111 6.09 -5.47 -4.00
CA ASP A 111 7.09 -4.42 -4.10
C ASP A 111 6.60 -3.04 -3.65
N ILE A 112 5.37 -2.90 -3.14
CA ILE A 112 4.81 -1.58 -2.77
C ILE A 112 5.66 -0.85 -1.73
N GLY A 113 6.39 -1.57 -0.87
CA GLY A 113 7.32 -0.99 0.09
C GLY A 113 8.49 -0.23 -0.53
N LYS A 114 8.75 -0.36 -1.84
CA LYS A 114 9.77 0.44 -2.55
C LYS A 114 9.49 1.94 -2.49
N VAL A 115 8.25 2.36 -2.22
CA VAL A 115 7.91 3.79 -2.02
C VAL A 115 8.70 4.46 -0.89
N TYR A 116 9.29 3.67 0.02
CA TYR A 116 10.13 4.17 1.11
C TYR A 116 11.62 4.22 0.77
N ILE A 117 12.04 3.73 -0.39
CA ILE A 117 13.44 3.74 -0.82
C ILE A 117 13.71 5.03 -1.61
N PRO A 118 14.81 5.76 -1.33
CA PRO A 118 15.20 6.92 -2.13
C PRO A 118 15.36 6.59 -3.62
N LEU A 119 14.88 7.48 -4.49
CA LEU A 119 15.02 7.35 -5.95
C LEU A 119 16.49 7.25 -6.38
N SER A 120 17.40 7.96 -5.70
CA SER A 120 18.84 7.89 -5.98
C SER A 120 19.43 6.48 -5.80
N ILE A 121 18.78 5.63 -5.00
CA ILE A 121 19.15 4.23 -4.80
C ILE A 121 18.45 3.34 -5.84
N LEU A 122 17.14 3.54 -6.06
CA LEU A 122 16.36 2.73 -7.02
C LEU A 122 16.79 2.92 -8.49
N GLU A 123 17.20 4.12 -8.86
CA GLU A 123 17.60 4.50 -10.23
C GLU A 123 19.12 4.45 -10.45
N LYS A 124 19.89 3.97 -9.48
CA LYS A 124 21.35 3.90 -9.57
C LYS A 124 21.76 2.96 -10.72
N GLU A 125 22.48 3.49 -11.71
CA GLU A 125 22.98 2.70 -12.86
C GLU A 125 24.17 1.79 -12.51
N GLY A 126 24.84 2.04 -11.38
CA GLY A 126 25.99 1.27 -10.90
C GLY A 126 25.64 0.24 -9.83
N GLU A 127 26.65 -0.49 -9.35
CA GLU A 127 26.46 -1.44 -8.25
C GLU A 127 25.98 -0.72 -6.98
N LEU A 128 25.04 -1.35 -6.28
CA LEU A 128 24.62 -0.94 -4.95
C LEU A 128 25.68 -1.38 -3.95
N ASP A 129 26.03 -0.49 -3.02
CA ASP A 129 26.83 -0.87 -1.87
C ASP A 129 26.01 -1.70 -0.86
N ASP A 130 26.65 -2.20 0.19
CA ASP A 130 26.00 -3.06 1.19
C ASP A 130 24.87 -2.34 1.96
N GLU A 131 24.99 -1.04 2.18
CA GLU A 131 23.98 -0.23 2.89
C GLU A 131 22.77 0.03 1.99
N GLU A 132 23.01 0.41 0.74
CA GLU A 132 21.99 0.59 -0.29
C GLU A 132 21.25 -0.73 -0.57
N LEU A 133 21.98 -1.84 -0.67
CA LEU A 133 21.39 -3.16 -0.87
C LEU A 133 20.54 -3.59 0.34
N SER A 134 20.97 -3.26 1.56
CA SER A 134 20.18 -3.50 2.77
C SER A 134 18.87 -2.70 2.74
N GLN A 135 18.92 -1.43 2.36
CA GLN A 135 17.73 -0.59 2.21
C GLN A 135 16.79 -1.13 1.14
N VAL A 136 17.35 -1.58 0.01
CA VAL A 136 16.55 -2.24 -1.03
C VAL A 136 15.90 -3.49 -0.47
N ARG A 137 16.59 -4.35 0.28
CA ARG A 137 15.97 -5.55 0.88
C ARG A 137 14.88 -5.25 1.91
N GLU A 138 14.93 -4.09 2.54
CA GLU A 138 13.94 -3.68 3.55
C GLU A 138 12.55 -3.41 2.95
N HIS A 139 12.41 -3.21 1.63
CA HIS A 139 11.08 -2.97 1.03
C HIS A 139 10.06 -4.07 1.35
N SER A 140 10.50 -5.33 1.46
CA SER A 140 9.61 -6.46 1.79
C SER A 140 8.97 -6.28 3.17
N TYR A 141 9.74 -5.74 4.12
CA TYR A 141 9.24 -5.39 5.44
C TYR A 141 8.32 -4.17 5.37
N MET A 142 8.72 -3.13 4.63
CA MET A 142 7.91 -1.92 4.47
C MET A 142 6.58 -2.20 3.75
N THR A 143 6.54 -3.15 2.82
CA THR A 143 5.30 -3.69 2.24
C THR A 143 4.39 -4.23 3.34
N GLY A 144 4.92 -5.03 4.25
CA GLY A 144 4.18 -5.55 5.40
C GLY A 144 3.67 -4.43 6.30
N GLU A 145 4.50 -3.47 6.68
CA GLU A 145 4.08 -2.35 7.54
C GLU A 145 2.99 -1.49 6.87
N LEU A 146 3.16 -1.15 5.59
CA LEU A 146 2.20 -0.35 4.83
C LEU A 146 0.83 -1.03 4.72
N LEU A 147 0.82 -2.34 4.48
CA LEU A 147 -0.42 -3.10 4.34
C LEU A 147 -1.05 -3.48 5.69
N SER A 148 -0.32 -3.35 6.81
CA SER A 148 -0.74 -3.82 8.14
C SER A 148 -1.99 -3.13 8.69
N ASP A 149 -2.29 -1.92 8.22
CA ASP A 149 -3.49 -1.18 8.60
C ASP A 149 -4.77 -1.73 7.94
N TYR A 150 -4.64 -2.60 6.93
CA TYR A 150 -5.74 -3.14 6.13
C TYR A 150 -5.96 -4.63 6.42
N SER A 151 -6.50 -4.93 7.60
CA SER A 151 -6.71 -6.31 8.10
C SER A 151 -7.47 -7.23 7.14
N GLU A 152 -8.32 -6.67 6.29
CA GLU A 152 -9.14 -7.31 5.27
C GLU A 152 -8.30 -7.99 4.17
N LEU A 153 -7.04 -7.57 4.00
CA LEU A 153 -6.12 -8.19 3.04
C LEU A 153 -5.61 -9.57 3.54
N GLY A 154 -5.66 -9.85 4.85
CA GLY A 154 -5.35 -11.16 5.41
C GLY A 154 -4.03 -11.76 4.91
N ASP A 155 -4.10 -12.97 4.35
CA ASP A 155 -2.92 -13.71 3.85
C ASP A 155 -2.17 -13.01 2.72
N ILE A 156 -2.83 -12.11 1.98
CA ILE A 156 -2.19 -11.30 0.93
C ILE A 156 -1.00 -10.54 1.50
N ILE A 157 -1.15 -9.98 2.71
CA ILE A 157 -0.11 -9.20 3.35
C ILE A 157 1.11 -10.08 3.62
N ASN A 158 0.87 -11.27 4.17
CA ASN A 158 1.93 -12.22 4.49
C ASN A 158 2.66 -12.69 3.22
N TRP A 159 1.95 -12.99 2.13
CA TRP A 159 2.59 -13.39 0.88
C TRP A 159 3.36 -12.24 0.22
N ALA A 160 2.80 -11.03 0.24
CA ALA A 160 3.44 -9.84 -0.31
C ALA A 160 4.69 -9.45 0.49
N SER A 161 4.69 -9.56 1.82
CA SER A 161 5.82 -9.12 2.67
C SER A 161 6.95 -10.15 2.82
N ASN A 162 6.75 -11.38 2.35
CA ASN A 162 7.71 -12.48 2.53
C ASN A 162 8.17 -13.11 1.21
N HIS A 163 8.07 -12.38 0.11
CA HIS A 163 8.40 -12.90 -1.23
C HIS A 163 9.92 -13.11 -1.46
N HIS A 164 10.79 -12.57 -0.59
CA HIS A 164 12.23 -12.90 -0.57
C HIS A 164 12.59 -14.13 0.26
N GLU A 165 11.63 -14.73 0.98
CA GLU A 165 11.92 -15.87 1.84
C GLU A 165 12.32 -17.10 1.03
N LYS A 166 13.42 -17.73 1.44
CA LYS A 166 13.88 -19.00 0.87
C LYS A 166 13.37 -20.13 1.74
N TRP A 167 12.72 -21.11 1.12
CA TRP A 167 12.38 -22.36 1.80
C TRP A 167 13.66 -23.05 2.31
N THR A 168 13.77 -23.25 3.61
CA THR A 168 14.81 -24.11 4.21
C THR A 168 14.16 -25.37 4.76
N ALA A 169 14.68 -26.54 4.39
CA ALA A 169 14.10 -27.84 4.73
C ALA A 169 13.99 -28.13 6.25
N ALA A 170 14.61 -27.32 7.11
CA ALA A 170 14.45 -27.41 8.56
C ALA A 170 13.05 -26.98 9.07
N ALA A 171 12.23 -26.34 8.23
CA ALA A 171 10.88 -25.87 8.59
C ALA A 171 9.80 -26.98 8.65
N THR A 172 10.09 -28.21 8.22
CA THR A 172 9.11 -29.31 8.17
C THR A 172 8.99 -30.13 9.45
N SER A 173 9.93 -30.02 10.39
CA SER A 173 9.82 -30.63 11.72
C SER A 173 9.67 -29.55 12.78
N ALA A 174 8.42 -29.28 13.16
CA ALA A 174 8.02 -28.44 14.28
C ALA A 174 8.47 -26.97 14.22
N SER A 175 7.77 -26.13 13.44
CA SER A 175 7.52 -24.70 13.77
C SER A 175 6.57 -24.05 12.75
N ARG A 176 5.26 -24.34 12.83
CA ARG A 176 4.20 -23.50 12.25
C ARG A 176 3.79 -22.34 13.19
N LYS A 177 4.77 -21.79 13.89
CA LYS A 177 4.65 -20.51 14.60
C LYS A 177 5.87 -19.70 14.20
N GLY A 178 5.65 -18.53 13.60
CA GLY A 178 6.68 -17.74 12.93
C GLY A 178 7.99 -17.75 13.68
N ALA A 179 8.94 -18.52 13.17
CA ALA A 179 10.32 -18.39 13.57
C ALA A 179 10.88 -17.24 12.72
N PRO A 180 11.33 -16.14 13.33
CA PRO A 180 11.88 -15.02 12.58
C PRO A 180 13.12 -15.48 11.80
N ASP A 181 13.26 -15.00 10.56
CA ASP A 181 14.55 -15.07 9.85
C ASP A 181 15.62 -14.49 10.79
N PRO A 182 16.74 -15.18 11.07
CA PRO A 182 17.80 -14.67 11.95
C PRO A 182 18.44 -13.36 11.47
N ARG A 183 18.13 -12.92 10.24
CA ARG A 183 18.51 -11.61 9.68
C ARG A 183 17.46 -10.51 9.90
N ARG A 184 16.35 -10.83 10.57
CA ARG A 184 15.27 -9.91 10.93
C ARG A 184 15.51 -9.34 12.33
N PRO A 185 15.47 -8.01 12.50
CA PRO A 185 15.51 -7.41 13.84
C PRO A 185 14.35 -7.88 14.76
N ASP A 186 14.64 -8.24 16.01
CA ASP A 186 13.72 -8.90 16.95
C ASP A 186 12.40 -8.16 17.30
N TYR A 187 12.25 -6.89 16.93
CA TYR A 187 11.02 -6.11 17.17
C TYR A 187 9.83 -6.50 16.28
N LEU A 188 10.07 -7.37 15.29
CA LEU A 188 9.17 -7.68 14.17
C LEU A 188 7.98 -8.60 14.51
N HIS A 189 8.04 -9.40 15.57
CA HIS A 189 6.95 -10.33 15.91
C HIS A 189 5.83 -9.72 16.78
N ARG A 190 6.13 -8.65 17.55
CA ARG A 190 5.21 -8.17 18.59
C ARG A 190 4.06 -7.31 18.08
N ARG A 191 4.24 -6.52 17.02
CA ARG A 191 3.20 -5.57 16.56
C ARG A 191 2.11 -6.22 15.71
N TYR A 192 2.48 -7.12 14.81
CA TYR A 192 1.54 -7.86 13.95
C TYR A 192 0.62 -8.78 14.76
N PHE A 193 1.17 -9.56 15.70
CA PHE A 193 0.37 -10.46 16.53
C PHE A 193 -0.45 -9.74 17.61
N HIS A 194 -0.01 -8.58 18.13
CA HIS A 194 -0.81 -7.84 19.13
C HIS A 194 -2.04 -7.12 18.57
N ARG A 195 -2.05 -6.75 17.28
CA ARG A 195 -3.23 -6.09 16.66
C ARG A 195 -4.29 -7.11 16.23
N ALA A 196 -3.89 -8.28 15.74
CA ALA A 196 -4.81 -9.35 15.34
C ALA A 196 -5.64 -9.91 16.51
N ASP A 197 -5.13 -9.83 17.74
CA ASP A 197 -5.75 -10.42 18.95
C ASP A 197 -6.80 -9.50 19.63
N ARG A 198 -7.11 -8.33 19.05
CA ARG A 198 -8.08 -7.35 19.63
C ARG A 198 -9.45 -7.33 18.95
N ARG A 199 -9.94 -8.45 18.42
CA ARG A 199 -11.35 -8.58 18.03
C ARG A 199 -11.99 -9.76 18.75
N SER A 200 -12.62 -9.48 19.89
CA SER A 200 -13.71 -10.33 20.41
C SER A 200 -14.95 -10.15 19.52
N PRO A 201 -15.75 -11.21 19.27
CA PRO A 201 -16.96 -11.09 18.48
C PRO A 201 -18.01 -10.30 19.26
N LEU A 202 -18.45 -9.17 18.71
CA LEU A 202 -19.70 -8.55 19.14
C LEU A 202 -20.85 -9.41 18.62
N SER A 203 -21.57 -9.99 19.57
CA SER A 203 -22.89 -10.63 19.47
C SER A 203 -23.95 -9.71 18.89
#